data_AF-A0A9E3YQE4-F1
#
_entry.id   AF-A0A9E3YQE4-F1
#
_cell.length_a   1.000
_cell.length_b   1.000
_cell.length_c   1.000
_cell.angle_alpha   90.00
_cell.angle_beta   90.00
_cell.angle_gamma   90.00
#
_symmetry.space_group_name_H-M   'P 1'
#
loop_
_entity.id
_entity.type
_entity.pdbx_description
1 polymer ?
#
loop_
_entity_poly.entity_id
_entity_poly.type
_entity_poly.pdbx_seq_one_letter_code
_entity_poly.pdbx_strand_id
1 'polypeptide(L)'
;MDMSFKGDFEVGMKRDETFSLLADPQKFVPVLPTFHSMQMKEGDARTAVVKVKVGIGKIHGIATTEMSLTESQAPVRAQYVGKGSVMGSAYNMIVGFTLEDAASGGTRVNWEGTTQIHGKILSIAGGGMRGYAEKEIRKVIDSLQGALVSAEHFESVVARARAQAPAPAAPTAPAVSEGLLARFIAWLQRLLGGGPAAPAPQAGVADAAVVTPASPPVMEKPAPRKLAPDPVRPIRDIQTSIEVDRDSKDGDRWVGQHLRRKEDKRLVRGHGLFLDDYHAPGMLYMGLVRSPYAHARIQRIDVSAATELPGVHCVLTGAEIAQQVTPFMQIGAEPGCLVDDYGIATDTVRYCGEPVAMVVAESMRLVEDAIGLVEVEYDVLPVVVQSEDALRDDPILHAKVGSNVIFRDTWNHGDVEAAFRDAAHVVRIKRMHFHRFSSTPIETAGAIAEWSRRGDIDMVSNVGLPGIGAQMLSAYLGVGTEQIRMRSHDIGGNFGTKTVTHTYMGLAAVASRAVGGATVKFVETRSDNLASF
;
A
#
# COMPACT_ATOMS: atom_id res chain seq x y z
N MET A 1 -22.56 -1.75 -1.54
CA MET A 1 -22.62 -0.38 -2.10
C MET A 1 -23.50 -0.45 -3.32
N ASP A 2 -24.51 0.41 -3.37
CA ASP A 2 -25.50 0.43 -4.43
C ASP A 2 -25.29 1.67 -5.29
N MET A 3 -25.29 1.50 -6.61
CA MET A 3 -25.06 2.55 -7.58
C MET A 3 -26.09 2.45 -8.69
N SER A 4 -26.52 3.60 -9.20
CA SER A 4 -27.41 3.71 -10.35
C SER A 4 -26.86 4.74 -11.33
N PHE A 5 -26.99 4.43 -12.61
CA PHE A 5 -26.47 5.20 -13.73
C PHE A 5 -27.50 5.22 -14.86
N LYS A 6 -27.50 6.30 -15.61
CA LYS A 6 -28.35 6.45 -16.80
C LYS A 6 -27.70 7.41 -17.78
N GLY A 7 -28.03 7.26 -19.05
CA GLY A 7 -27.62 8.18 -20.10
C GLY A 7 -28.23 7.79 -21.44
N ASP A 8 -27.80 8.47 -22.48
CA ASP A 8 -28.25 8.22 -23.84
C ASP A 8 -27.13 8.53 -24.84
N PHE A 9 -27.25 7.95 -26.03
CA PHE A 9 -26.44 8.29 -27.20
C PHE A 9 -27.23 7.99 -28.48
N GLU A 10 -26.82 8.58 -29.60
CA GLU A 10 -27.44 8.33 -30.92
C GLU A 10 -26.49 7.53 -31.82
N VAL A 11 -27.08 6.65 -32.62
CA VAL A 11 -26.38 5.85 -33.64
C VAL A 11 -27.09 5.96 -34.98
N GLY A 12 -26.35 5.90 -36.08
CA GLY A 12 -26.92 6.01 -37.44
C GLY A 12 -27.71 4.78 -37.91
N MET A 13 -27.64 3.67 -37.16
CA MET A 13 -28.34 2.42 -37.48
C MET A 13 -29.84 2.52 -37.19
N LYS A 14 -30.65 1.75 -37.93
CA LYS A 14 -32.09 1.64 -37.69
C LYS A 14 -32.38 0.89 -36.39
N ARG A 15 -33.56 1.15 -35.81
CA ARG A 15 -33.95 0.61 -34.50
C ARG A 15 -33.93 -0.92 -34.44
N ASP A 16 -34.44 -1.58 -35.48
CA ASP A 16 -34.49 -3.05 -35.56
C ASP A 16 -33.10 -3.68 -35.64
N GLU A 17 -32.17 -3.04 -36.36
CA GLU A 17 -30.79 -3.50 -36.49
C GLU A 17 -30.01 -3.30 -35.19
N THR A 18 -30.12 -2.10 -34.60
CA THR A 18 -29.53 -1.78 -33.29
C THR A 18 -30.05 -2.75 -32.22
N PHE A 19 -31.35 -3.01 -32.21
CA PHE A 19 -31.97 -3.97 -31.29
C PHE A 19 -31.38 -5.36 -31.47
N SER A 20 -31.29 -5.86 -32.70
CA SER A 20 -30.82 -7.22 -32.98
C SER A 20 -29.37 -7.46 -32.53
N LEU A 21 -28.54 -6.41 -32.52
CA LEU A 21 -27.17 -6.48 -32.00
C LEU A 21 -27.12 -6.43 -30.47
N LEU A 22 -27.89 -5.55 -29.83
CA LEU A 22 -27.92 -5.41 -28.37
C LEU A 22 -28.66 -6.56 -27.67
N ALA A 23 -29.66 -7.15 -28.32
CA ALA A 23 -30.47 -8.24 -27.77
C ALA A 23 -29.89 -9.64 -28.03
N ASP A 24 -28.68 -9.74 -28.61
CA ASP A 24 -27.97 -11.00 -28.79
C ASP A 24 -26.73 -11.05 -27.87
N PRO A 25 -26.72 -11.88 -26.82
CA PRO A 25 -25.57 -12.01 -25.92
C PRO A 25 -24.28 -12.39 -26.65
N GLN A 26 -24.36 -13.14 -27.76
CA GLN A 26 -23.18 -13.53 -28.54
C GLN A 26 -22.52 -12.34 -29.23
N LYS A 27 -23.28 -11.28 -29.50
CA LYS A 27 -22.83 -10.07 -30.19
C LYS A 27 -22.52 -8.94 -29.22
N PHE A 28 -23.41 -8.71 -28.26
CA PHE A 28 -23.27 -7.64 -27.27
C PHE A 28 -22.06 -7.83 -26.35
N VAL A 29 -21.89 -9.03 -25.80
CA VAL A 29 -20.86 -9.30 -24.76
C VAL A 29 -19.42 -9.08 -25.24
N PRO A 30 -19.01 -9.51 -26.45
CA PRO A 30 -17.65 -9.27 -26.95
C PRO A 30 -17.27 -7.80 -27.12
N VAL A 31 -18.25 -6.90 -27.19
CA VAL A 31 -18.03 -5.45 -27.36
C VAL A 31 -17.77 -4.75 -26.03
N LEU A 32 -17.95 -5.46 -24.90
CA LEU A 32 -17.61 -4.91 -23.59
C LEU A 32 -16.10 -4.57 -23.55
N PRO A 33 -15.72 -3.42 -22.97
CA PRO A 33 -14.33 -3.06 -22.80
C PRO A 33 -13.60 -4.15 -21.99
N THR A 34 -12.32 -4.31 -22.29
CA THR A 34 -11.43 -5.28 -21.62
C THR A 34 -11.92 -6.74 -21.65
N PHE A 35 -12.75 -7.08 -22.64
CA PHE A 35 -13.19 -8.44 -22.95
C PHE A 35 -12.00 -9.41 -22.94
N HIS A 36 -12.14 -10.51 -22.20
CA HIS A 36 -11.10 -11.53 -22.09
C HIS A 36 -11.56 -12.86 -22.69
N SER A 37 -12.72 -13.37 -22.28
CA SER A 37 -13.32 -14.56 -22.87
C SER A 37 -14.81 -14.62 -22.55
N MET A 38 -15.56 -15.43 -23.30
CA MET A 38 -16.91 -15.80 -22.95
C MET A 38 -17.18 -17.26 -23.28
N GLN A 39 -18.17 -17.83 -22.59
CA GLN A 39 -18.75 -19.12 -22.93
C GLN A 39 -20.27 -19.02 -22.80
N MET A 40 -20.99 -19.40 -23.85
CA MET A 40 -22.44 -19.52 -23.77
C MET A 40 -22.79 -20.68 -22.82
N LYS A 41 -23.79 -20.49 -21.98
CA LYS A 41 -24.27 -21.54 -21.08
C LYS A 41 -24.94 -22.62 -21.91
N GLU A 42 -24.53 -23.88 -21.70
CA GLU A 42 -25.03 -25.00 -22.48
C GLU A 42 -26.55 -25.13 -22.31
N GLY A 43 -27.27 -25.21 -23.43
CA GLY A 43 -28.73 -25.25 -23.45
C GLY A 43 -29.43 -23.90 -23.20
N ASP A 44 -28.70 -22.80 -23.01
CA ASP A 44 -29.27 -21.45 -22.77
C ASP A 44 -28.61 -20.39 -23.66
N ALA A 45 -29.28 -20.05 -24.76
CA ALA A 45 -28.81 -19.05 -25.70
C ALA A 45 -28.87 -17.60 -25.16
N ARG A 46 -29.52 -17.37 -24.01
CA ARG A 46 -29.68 -16.04 -23.41
C ARG A 46 -28.61 -15.72 -22.38
N THR A 47 -27.83 -16.72 -21.95
CA THR A 47 -26.86 -16.56 -20.86
C THR A 47 -25.44 -16.88 -21.30
N ALA A 48 -24.53 -15.96 -21.01
CA ALA A 48 -23.10 -16.10 -21.22
C ALA A 48 -22.34 -15.94 -19.90
N VAL A 49 -21.36 -16.81 -19.66
CA VAL A 49 -20.34 -16.59 -18.64
C VAL A 49 -19.22 -15.81 -19.29
N VAL A 50 -19.01 -14.58 -18.81
CA VAL A 50 -18.11 -13.59 -19.39
C VAL A 50 -16.97 -13.34 -18.43
N LYS A 51 -15.75 -13.32 -18.96
CA LYS A 51 -14.57 -12.86 -18.25
C LYS A 51 -14.11 -11.54 -18.85
N VAL A 52 -13.96 -10.52 -18.01
CA VAL A 52 -13.42 -9.21 -18.38
C VAL A 52 -12.26 -8.85 -17.46
N LYS A 53 -11.24 -8.18 -17.99
CA LYS A 53 -10.14 -7.68 -17.15
C LYS A 53 -10.60 -6.41 -16.44
N VAL A 54 -10.54 -6.39 -15.12
CA VAL A 54 -10.95 -5.22 -14.34
C VAL A 54 -9.70 -4.56 -13.76
N GLY A 55 -9.58 -3.25 -13.98
CA GLY A 55 -8.57 -2.37 -13.39
C GLY A 55 -9.26 -1.28 -12.56
N ILE A 56 -9.32 -1.43 -11.24
CA ILE A 56 -9.87 -0.41 -10.32
C ILE A 56 -8.71 0.14 -9.47
N GLY A 57 -8.23 1.33 -9.79
CA GLY A 57 -7.03 1.89 -9.18
C GLY A 57 -5.82 0.97 -9.40
N LYS A 58 -5.20 0.51 -8.31
CA LYS A 58 -4.05 -0.42 -8.33
C LYS A 58 -4.46 -1.90 -8.40
N ILE A 59 -5.76 -2.20 -8.45
CA ILE A 59 -6.30 -3.56 -8.43
C ILE A 59 -6.52 -4.04 -9.86
N HIS A 60 -5.77 -5.06 -10.27
CA HIS A 60 -5.92 -5.76 -11.54
C HIS A 60 -6.42 -7.19 -11.31
N GLY A 61 -7.42 -7.63 -12.05
CA GLY A 61 -7.95 -8.99 -11.94
C GLY A 61 -8.90 -9.36 -13.07
N ILE A 62 -9.37 -10.61 -13.06
CA ILE A 62 -10.41 -11.08 -13.98
C ILE A 62 -11.73 -11.14 -13.22
N ALA A 63 -12.71 -10.35 -13.65
CA ALA A 63 -14.07 -10.48 -13.18
C ALA A 63 -14.78 -11.55 -14.02
N THR A 64 -15.43 -12.50 -13.35
CA THR A 64 -16.26 -13.52 -14.00
C THR A 64 -17.73 -13.18 -13.73
N THR A 65 -18.51 -12.96 -14.80
CA THR A 65 -19.92 -12.56 -14.75
C THR A 65 -20.77 -13.55 -15.51
N GLU A 66 -21.78 -14.15 -14.87
CA GLU A 66 -22.89 -14.76 -15.58
C GLU A 66 -23.86 -13.65 -16.02
N MET A 67 -23.84 -13.31 -17.31
CA MET A 67 -24.71 -12.30 -17.92
C MET A 67 -25.87 -12.99 -18.64
N SER A 68 -27.09 -12.67 -18.23
CA SER A 68 -28.32 -13.26 -18.78
C SER A 68 -29.20 -12.17 -19.38
N LEU A 69 -29.65 -12.34 -20.62
CA LEU A 69 -30.68 -11.50 -21.23
C LEU A 69 -32.05 -11.86 -20.62
N THR A 70 -32.52 -11.03 -19.70
CA THR A 70 -33.76 -11.26 -18.96
C THR A 70 -34.99 -10.63 -19.61
N GLU A 71 -34.80 -9.57 -20.39
CA GLU A 71 -35.88 -8.90 -21.11
C GLU A 71 -35.47 -8.66 -22.56
N SER A 72 -36.36 -8.96 -23.49
CA SER A 72 -36.16 -8.76 -24.93
C SER A 72 -37.51 -8.49 -25.59
N GLN A 73 -37.78 -7.22 -25.88
CA GLN A 73 -39.00 -6.73 -26.52
C GLN A 73 -38.60 -6.02 -27.81
N ALA A 74 -38.61 -6.74 -28.93
CA ALA A 74 -38.20 -6.16 -30.21
C ALA A 74 -39.18 -5.08 -30.69
N PRO A 75 -38.69 -3.95 -31.25
CA PRO A 75 -37.31 -3.44 -31.28
C PRO A 75 -37.02 -2.43 -30.15
N VAL A 76 -37.79 -2.45 -29.06
CA VAL A 76 -37.89 -1.36 -28.09
C VAL A 76 -36.95 -1.53 -26.90
N ARG A 77 -36.83 -2.74 -26.33
CA ARG A 77 -36.13 -2.91 -25.03
C ARG A 77 -35.35 -4.21 -24.91
N ALA A 78 -34.10 -4.12 -24.47
CA ALA A 78 -33.28 -5.26 -24.08
C ALA A 78 -32.69 -5.04 -22.69
N GLN A 79 -32.72 -6.05 -21.82
CA GLN A 79 -32.17 -5.94 -20.46
C GLN A 79 -31.37 -7.19 -20.08
N TYR A 80 -30.19 -6.95 -19.52
CA TYR A 80 -29.30 -7.96 -18.99
C TYR A 80 -29.23 -7.87 -17.47
N VAL A 81 -29.15 -9.05 -16.84
CA VAL A 81 -28.77 -9.20 -15.44
C VAL A 81 -27.44 -9.92 -15.38
N GLY A 82 -26.45 -9.29 -14.75
CA GLY A 82 -25.13 -9.86 -14.50
C GLY A 82 -24.97 -10.22 -13.03
N LYS A 83 -24.54 -11.45 -12.75
CA LYS A 83 -24.08 -11.85 -11.41
C LYS A 83 -22.65 -12.30 -11.52
N GLY A 84 -21.77 -11.67 -10.75
CA GLY A 84 -20.35 -11.92 -10.92
C GLY A 84 -19.56 -11.84 -9.63
N SER A 85 -18.29 -12.19 -9.78
CA SER A 85 -17.30 -12.02 -8.73
C SER A 85 -15.99 -11.52 -9.31
N VAL A 86 -15.30 -10.72 -8.51
CA VAL A 86 -13.99 -10.18 -8.80
C VAL A 86 -13.21 -10.12 -7.49
N MET A 87 -12.04 -10.76 -7.45
CA MET A 87 -11.13 -10.71 -6.29
C MET A 87 -11.80 -11.06 -4.94
N GLY A 88 -12.64 -12.09 -4.91
CA GLY A 88 -13.35 -12.54 -3.70
C GLY A 88 -14.50 -11.62 -3.25
N SER A 89 -14.83 -10.60 -4.05
CA SER A 89 -16.00 -9.74 -3.89
C SER A 89 -17.09 -10.14 -4.89
N ALA A 90 -18.33 -10.18 -4.44
CA ALA A 90 -19.48 -10.49 -5.28
C ALA A 90 -20.18 -9.19 -5.72
N TYR A 91 -20.71 -9.18 -6.93
CA TYR A 91 -21.55 -8.09 -7.41
C TYR A 91 -22.73 -8.59 -8.23
N ASN A 92 -23.80 -7.80 -8.19
CA ASN A 92 -24.94 -7.93 -9.07
C ASN A 92 -25.04 -6.66 -9.91
N MET A 93 -25.43 -6.79 -11.17
CA MET A 93 -25.71 -5.67 -12.04
C MET A 93 -26.94 -5.92 -12.90
N ILE A 94 -27.64 -4.84 -13.25
CA ILE A 94 -28.73 -4.83 -14.21
C ILE A 94 -28.41 -3.72 -15.20
N VAL A 95 -28.45 -4.02 -16.50
CA VAL A 95 -28.25 -3.04 -17.57
C VAL A 95 -29.39 -3.16 -18.56
N GLY A 96 -30.10 -2.06 -18.79
CA GLY A 96 -31.22 -1.96 -19.72
C GLY A 96 -30.92 -0.97 -20.84
N PHE A 97 -31.42 -1.27 -22.04
CA PHE A 97 -31.39 -0.42 -23.22
C PHE A 97 -32.82 -0.25 -23.72
N THR A 98 -33.24 1.01 -23.90
CA THR A 98 -34.53 1.39 -24.48
C THR A 98 -34.26 2.20 -25.75
N LEU A 99 -34.81 1.74 -26.87
CA LEU A 99 -34.51 2.25 -28.20
C LEU A 99 -35.67 3.09 -28.73
N GLU A 100 -35.34 4.28 -29.21
CA GLU A 100 -36.27 5.24 -29.79
C GLU A 100 -35.78 5.69 -31.17
N ASP A 101 -36.68 6.18 -32.01
CA ASP A 101 -36.29 6.75 -33.30
C ASP A 101 -35.64 8.12 -33.07
N ALA A 102 -34.42 8.31 -33.58
CA ALA A 102 -33.70 9.57 -33.46
C ALA A 102 -34.17 10.56 -34.53
N ALA A 103 -34.18 11.85 -34.21
CA ALA A 103 -34.54 12.91 -35.16
C ALA A 103 -33.60 12.96 -36.39
N SER A 104 -32.37 12.43 -36.24
CA SER A 104 -31.36 12.27 -37.28
C SER A 104 -31.66 11.13 -38.27
N GLY A 105 -32.71 10.34 -38.06
CA GLY A 105 -33.07 9.19 -38.89
C GLY A 105 -32.43 7.85 -38.47
N GLY A 106 -31.66 7.86 -37.36
CA GLY A 106 -31.07 6.68 -36.74
C GLY A 106 -31.82 6.22 -35.48
N THR A 107 -31.10 5.66 -34.51
CA THR A 107 -31.65 5.18 -33.23
C THR A 107 -31.07 5.96 -32.07
N ARG A 108 -31.92 6.41 -31.15
CA ARG A 108 -31.51 6.88 -29.83
C ARG A 108 -31.52 5.71 -28.85
N VAL A 109 -30.38 5.45 -28.22
CA VAL A 109 -30.20 4.38 -27.24
C VAL A 109 -30.20 5.00 -25.85
N ASN A 110 -31.32 4.91 -25.15
CA ASN A 110 -31.41 5.26 -23.74
C ASN A 110 -30.95 4.06 -22.90
N TRP A 111 -29.99 4.22 -22.02
CA TRP A 111 -29.47 3.14 -21.19
C TRP A 111 -29.59 3.46 -19.70
N GLU A 112 -29.82 2.42 -18.91
CA GLU A 112 -29.86 2.48 -17.46
C GLU A 112 -29.09 1.30 -16.86
N GLY A 113 -28.39 1.55 -15.77
CA GLY A 113 -27.57 0.57 -15.09
C GLY A 113 -27.73 0.65 -13.58
N THR A 114 -27.90 -0.48 -12.91
CA THR A 114 -27.76 -0.57 -11.46
C THR A 114 -26.73 -1.61 -11.11
N THR A 115 -25.92 -1.34 -10.09
CA THR A 115 -24.89 -2.27 -9.63
C THR A 115 -24.87 -2.28 -8.10
N GLN A 116 -24.83 -3.48 -7.53
CA GLN A 116 -24.66 -3.72 -6.11
C GLN A 116 -23.38 -4.51 -5.88
N ILE A 117 -22.42 -3.93 -5.17
CA ILE A 117 -21.13 -4.56 -4.87
C ILE A 117 -21.07 -4.90 -3.39
N HIS A 118 -20.60 -6.11 -3.08
CA HIS A 118 -20.43 -6.64 -1.73
C HIS A 118 -18.99 -7.15 -1.52
N GLY A 119 -18.52 -7.12 -0.27
CA GLY A 119 -17.25 -7.72 0.14
C GLY A 119 -16.05 -6.76 0.14
N LYS A 120 -14.85 -7.35 0.18
CA LYS A 120 -13.58 -6.69 0.52
C LYS A 120 -13.12 -5.62 -0.48
N ILE A 121 -13.62 -5.61 -1.71
CA ILE A 121 -13.24 -4.58 -2.69
C ILE A 121 -13.67 -3.18 -2.26
N LEU A 122 -14.73 -3.06 -1.46
CA LEU A 122 -15.21 -1.79 -0.90
C LEU A 122 -14.23 -1.19 0.12
N SER A 123 -13.49 -2.03 0.86
CA SER A 123 -12.48 -1.54 1.81
C SER A 123 -11.18 -1.14 1.13
N ILE A 124 -10.87 -1.69 -0.06
CA ILE A 124 -9.60 -1.44 -0.76
C ILE A 124 -9.67 -0.18 -1.62
N ALA A 125 -10.81 0.07 -2.27
CA ALA A 125 -10.97 1.21 -3.18
C ALA A 125 -11.38 2.53 -2.50
N GLY A 126 -11.59 2.53 -1.18
CA GLY A 126 -11.97 3.71 -0.39
C GLY A 126 -13.27 4.38 -0.88
N GLY A 127 -13.39 5.69 -0.67
CA GLY A 127 -14.53 6.50 -1.14
C GLY A 127 -14.60 6.72 -2.67
N GLY A 128 -13.59 6.27 -3.43
CA GLY A 128 -13.45 6.52 -4.87
C GLY A 128 -14.20 5.55 -5.78
N MET A 129 -14.82 4.49 -5.25
CA MET A 129 -15.50 3.44 -6.04
C MET A 129 -16.52 3.97 -7.03
N ARG A 130 -17.25 5.03 -6.66
CA ARG A 130 -18.22 5.66 -7.55
C ARG A 130 -17.55 6.26 -8.79
N GLY A 131 -16.44 7.00 -8.60
CA GLY A 131 -15.69 7.60 -9.70
C GLY A 131 -15.08 6.55 -10.64
N TYR A 132 -14.59 5.43 -10.09
CA TYR A 132 -14.13 4.30 -10.91
C TYR A 132 -15.26 3.67 -11.72
N ALA A 133 -16.42 3.43 -11.08
CA ALA A 133 -17.59 2.90 -11.78
C ALA A 133 -18.06 3.84 -12.90
N GLU A 134 -18.07 5.16 -12.65
CA GLU A 134 -18.41 6.18 -13.66
C GLU A 134 -17.43 6.16 -14.85
N LYS A 135 -16.13 5.99 -14.59
CA LYS A 135 -15.09 5.90 -15.64
C LYS A 135 -15.25 4.62 -16.47
N GLU A 136 -15.50 3.48 -15.84
CA GLU A 136 -15.69 2.21 -16.56
C GLU A 136 -16.99 2.20 -17.38
N ILE A 137 -18.07 2.76 -16.84
CA ILE A 137 -19.32 2.90 -17.59
C ILE A 137 -19.11 3.77 -18.82
N ARG A 138 -18.36 4.88 -18.71
CA ARG A 138 -18.02 5.71 -19.87
C ARG A 138 -17.31 4.91 -20.95
N LYS A 139 -16.32 4.06 -20.59
CA LYS A 139 -15.65 3.17 -21.55
C LYS A 139 -16.61 2.19 -22.22
N VAL A 140 -17.58 1.64 -21.48
CA VAL A 140 -18.61 0.75 -22.05
C VAL A 140 -19.43 1.51 -23.09
N ILE A 141 -19.89 2.72 -22.77
CA ILE A 141 -20.67 3.56 -23.68
C ILE A 141 -19.85 3.95 -24.91
N ASP A 142 -18.61 4.41 -24.73
CA ASP A 142 -17.73 4.76 -25.84
C ASP A 142 -17.47 3.56 -26.76
N SER A 143 -17.28 2.36 -26.19
CA SER A 143 -17.12 1.10 -26.95
C SER A 143 -18.38 0.74 -27.74
N LEU A 144 -19.56 0.84 -27.12
CA LEU A 144 -20.84 0.56 -27.77
C LEU A 144 -21.13 1.57 -28.89
N GLN A 145 -20.92 2.85 -28.64
CA GLN A 145 -21.12 3.90 -29.64
C GLN A 145 -20.15 3.73 -30.82
N GLY A 146 -18.90 3.35 -30.55
CA GLY A 146 -17.92 3.04 -31.59
C GLY A 146 -18.24 1.78 -32.39
N ALA A 147 -18.86 0.77 -31.78
CA ALA A 147 -19.22 -0.47 -32.46
C ALA A 147 -20.52 -0.34 -33.29
N LEU A 148 -21.50 0.45 -32.83
CA LEU A 148 -22.81 0.62 -33.45
C LEU A 148 -22.81 1.65 -34.60
N VAL A 149 -21.81 1.56 -35.48
CA VAL A 149 -21.70 2.40 -36.70
C VAL A 149 -22.44 1.76 -37.87
N SER A 150 -22.27 0.46 -38.07
CA SER A 150 -22.99 -0.37 -39.04
C SER A 150 -22.98 -1.83 -38.58
N ALA A 151 -23.89 -2.65 -39.10
CA ALA A 151 -23.92 -4.09 -38.76
C ALA A 151 -22.59 -4.78 -39.11
N GLU A 152 -22.03 -4.49 -40.29
CA GLU A 152 -20.73 -5.06 -40.72
C GLU A 152 -19.58 -4.62 -39.81
N HIS A 153 -19.57 -3.35 -39.38
CA HIS A 153 -18.56 -2.86 -38.46
C HIS A 153 -18.66 -3.56 -37.11
N PHE A 154 -19.88 -3.69 -36.57
CA PHE A 154 -20.13 -4.36 -35.30
C PHE A 154 -19.66 -5.82 -35.32
N GLU A 155 -20.01 -6.57 -36.37
CA GLU A 155 -19.55 -7.96 -36.54
C GLU A 155 -18.02 -8.05 -36.65
N SER A 156 -17.37 -7.08 -37.31
CA SER A 156 -15.91 -7.02 -37.40
C SER A 156 -15.25 -6.79 -36.03
N VAL A 157 -15.86 -5.97 -35.17
CA VAL A 157 -15.40 -5.72 -33.78
C VAL A 157 -15.55 -7.00 -32.96
N VAL A 158 -16.70 -7.67 -33.05
CA VAL A 158 -16.96 -8.96 -32.37
C VAL A 158 -15.95 -10.03 -32.79
N ALA A 159 -15.68 -10.16 -34.09
CA ALA A 159 -14.72 -11.14 -34.60
C ALA A 159 -13.29 -10.87 -34.09
N ARG A 160 -12.85 -9.60 -34.09
CA ARG A 160 -11.54 -9.21 -33.55
C ARG A 160 -11.42 -9.49 -32.06
N ALA A 161 -12.44 -9.13 -31.27
CA ALA A 161 -12.45 -9.39 -29.83
C ALA A 161 -12.35 -10.89 -29.51
N ARG A 162 -13.04 -11.73 -30.28
CA ARG A 162 -12.97 -13.20 -30.14
C ARG A 162 -11.62 -13.77 -30.59
N ALA A 163 -11.02 -13.25 -31.65
CA ALA A 163 -9.72 -13.71 -32.12
C ALA A 163 -8.57 -13.38 -31.16
N GLN A 164 -8.70 -12.29 -30.38
CA GLN A 164 -7.73 -11.87 -29.36
C GLN A 164 -7.96 -12.56 -28.00
N ALA A 165 -9.10 -13.24 -27.81
CA ALA A 165 -9.37 -13.99 -26.60
C ALA A 165 -8.40 -15.20 -26.49
N PRO A 166 -7.85 -15.49 -25.30
CA PRO A 166 -7.02 -16.67 -25.13
C PRO A 166 -7.84 -17.94 -25.40
N ALA A 167 -7.20 -18.96 -25.96
CA ALA A 167 -7.82 -20.26 -26.18
C ALA A 167 -8.41 -20.80 -24.85
N PRO A 168 -9.60 -21.42 -24.88
CA PRO A 168 -10.21 -21.95 -23.67
C PRO A 168 -9.27 -22.98 -23.04
N ALA A 169 -8.85 -22.72 -21.79
CA ALA A 169 -8.11 -23.70 -21.01
C ALA A 169 -8.99 -24.95 -20.84
N ALA A 170 -8.45 -26.11 -21.17
CA ALA A 170 -9.12 -27.39 -20.92
C ALA A 170 -9.53 -27.45 -19.43
N PRO A 171 -10.71 -28.00 -19.10
CA PRO A 171 -11.13 -28.13 -17.72
C PRO A 171 -10.13 -29.02 -16.97
N THR A 172 -9.29 -28.41 -16.15
CA THR A 172 -8.42 -29.14 -15.22
C THR A 172 -9.32 -29.69 -14.11
N ALA A 173 -9.59 -30.99 -14.19
CA ALA A 173 -10.08 -31.75 -13.05
C ALA A 173 -9.12 -31.53 -11.86
N PRO A 174 -9.63 -31.46 -10.61
CA PRO A 174 -8.77 -31.32 -9.45
C PRO A 174 -7.82 -32.52 -9.39
N ALA A 175 -6.53 -32.26 -9.55
CA ALA A 175 -5.50 -33.27 -9.39
C ALA A 175 -5.46 -33.68 -7.91
N VAL A 176 -6.11 -34.81 -7.59
CA VAL A 176 -5.84 -35.54 -6.36
C VAL A 176 -4.43 -36.10 -6.51
N SER A 177 -3.45 -35.46 -5.86
CA SER A 177 -2.06 -35.88 -5.89
C SER A 177 -1.91 -37.23 -5.16
N GLU A 178 -1.80 -38.33 -5.92
CA GLU A 178 -1.38 -39.65 -5.42
C GLU A 178 -0.01 -39.62 -4.70
N GLY A 179 0.75 -38.52 -4.80
CA GLY A 179 2.05 -38.35 -4.14
C GLY A 179 1.99 -38.18 -2.61
N LEU A 180 0.88 -37.73 -2.03
CA LEU A 180 0.83 -37.42 -0.58
C LEU A 180 0.66 -38.69 0.26
N LEU A 181 -0.12 -39.66 -0.21
CA LEU A 181 -0.32 -40.95 0.46
C LEU A 181 0.94 -41.82 0.36
N ALA A 182 1.63 -41.81 -0.79
CA ALA A 182 2.90 -42.50 -0.97
C ALA A 182 4.03 -41.92 -0.08
N ARG A 183 4.08 -40.58 0.08
CA ARG A 183 5.04 -39.90 0.97
C ARG A 183 4.69 -40.11 2.45
N PHE A 184 3.40 -40.20 2.79
CA PHE A 184 2.94 -40.52 4.13
C PHE A 184 3.27 -41.96 4.55
N ILE A 185 3.10 -42.94 3.64
CA ILE A 185 3.45 -44.35 3.88
C ILE A 185 4.97 -44.53 4.01
N ALA A 186 5.78 -43.86 3.18
CA ALA A 186 7.25 -43.88 3.28
C ALA A 186 7.77 -43.23 4.58
N TRP A 187 7.08 -42.19 5.06
CA TRP A 187 7.38 -41.54 6.34
C TRP A 187 7.00 -42.42 7.54
N LEU A 188 5.85 -43.10 7.51
CA LEU A 188 5.42 -44.08 8.52
C LEU A 188 6.37 -45.28 8.63
N GLN A 189 6.92 -45.76 7.52
CA GLN A 189 7.90 -46.85 7.51
C GLN A 189 9.26 -46.45 8.11
N ARG A 190 9.65 -45.17 8.00
CA ARG A 190 10.86 -44.62 8.64
C ARG A 190 10.70 -44.39 10.13
N LEU A 191 9.48 -44.12 10.60
CA LEU A 191 9.16 -43.86 12.00
C LEU A 191 9.09 -45.15 12.85
N LEU A 192 8.83 -46.30 12.22
CA LEU A 192 8.64 -47.59 12.89
C LEU A 192 9.89 -48.51 12.86
N GLY A 193 10.96 -48.14 12.15
CA GLY A 193 12.22 -48.87 12.08
C GLY A 193 13.33 -48.19 12.88
N GLY A 194 13.58 -48.65 14.10
CA GLY A 194 14.58 -48.08 15.02
C GLY A 194 16.04 -48.40 14.67
N GLY A 195 16.92 -47.43 14.90
CA GLY A 195 18.39 -47.55 14.91
C GLY A 195 19.05 -46.25 15.39
N PRO A 196 20.17 -46.29 16.16
CA PRO A 196 20.55 -45.21 17.07
C PRO A 196 21.27 -44.04 16.40
N ALA A 197 21.10 -42.85 17.00
CA ALA A 197 21.76 -41.61 16.62
C ALA A 197 23.27 -41.62 16.97
N ALA A 198 24.10 -41.16 16.03
CA ALA A 198 25.51 -40.84 16.28
C ALA A 198 25.67 -39.36 16.71
N PRO A 199 26.65 -39.00 17.56
CA PRO A 199 26.80 -37.65 18.08
C PRO A 199 27.56 -36.73 17.12
N ALA A 200 27.20 -35.44 17.14
CA ALA A 200 27.87 -34.36 16.41
C ALA A 200 29.27 -34.04 17.01
N PRO A 201 30.24 -33.60 16.18
CA PRO A 201 31.58 -33.29 16.65
C PRO A 201 31.64 -31.94 17.37
N GLN A 202 32.31 -31.93 18.52
CA GLN A 202 32.73 -30.73 19.24
C GLN A 202 33.96 -30.13 18.55
N ALA A 203 33.89 -28.87 18.13
CA ALA A 203 35.05 -28.08 17.70
C ALA A 203 35.56 -27.25 18.88
N GLY A 204 36.85 -27.41 19.18
CA GLY A 204 37.54 -26.79 20.30
C GLY A 204 37.69 -25.28 20.17
N VAL A 205 37.58 -24.61 21.32
CA VAL A 205 37.89 -23.20 21.52
C VAL A 205 39.41 -23.04 21.52
N ALA A 206 39.95 -22.21 20.63
CA ALA A 206 41.32 -21.74 20.67
C ALA A 206 41.34 -20.26 21.08
N ASP A 207 42.28 -19.93 21.98
CA ASP A 207 42.48 -18.63 22.62
C ASP A 207 42.55 -17.46 21.62
N ALA A 208 41.62 -16.51 21.76
CA ALA A 208 41.72 -15.20 21.14
C ALA A 208 42.41 -14.23 22.11
N ALA A 209 43.60 -13.78 21.73
CA ALA A 209 44.35 -12.75 22.45
C ALA A 209 43.52 -11.45 22.54
N VAL A 210 43.43 -10.90 23.75
CA VAL A 210 42.83 -9.60 24.04
C VAL A 210 43.68 -8.51 23.38
N VAL A 211 43.16 -7.90 22.32
CA VAL A 211 43.69 -6.65 21.75
C VAL A 211 42.91 -5.50 22.37
N THR A 212 43.53 -4.79 23.32
CA THR A 212 43.03 -3.49 23.80
C THR A 212 43.11 -2.47 22.67
N PRO A 213 42.00 -1.82 22.25
CA PRO A 213 42.05 -0.78 21.23
C PRO A 213 42.73 0.48 21.80
N ALA A 214 43.62 1.07 21.00
CA ALA A 214 44.20 2.38 21.31
C ALA A 214 43.11 3.47 21.26
N SER A 215 43.16 4.42 22.20
CA SER A 215 42.26 5.57 22.23
C SER A 215 42.31 6.34 20.90
N PRO A 216 41.15 6.71 20.31
CA PRO A 216 41.14 7.49 19.08
C PRO A 216 41.75 8.88 19.33
N PRO A 217 42.41 9.49 18.31
CA PRO A 217 42.92 10.85 18.43
C PRO A 217 41.76 11.82 18.66
N VAL A 218 41.96 12.77 19.57
CA VAL A 218 41.02 13.87 19.83
C VAL A 218 40.93 14.69 18.55
N MET A 219 39.84 14.54 17.80
CA MET A 219 39.55 15.43 16.67
C MET A 219 39.24 16.83 17.21
N GLU A 220 39.97 17.83 16.72
CA GLU A 220 39.61 19.23 16.94
C GLU A 220 38.18 19.47 16.49
N LYS A 221 37.39 20.09 17.38
CA LYS A 221 35.99 20.41 17.15
C LYS A 221 35.91 21.35 15.94
N PRO A 222 35.32 20.94 14.80
CA PRO A 222 35.26 21.80 13.63
C PRO A 222 34.52 23.10 13.99
N ALA A 223 34.99 24.22 13.42
CA ALA A 223 34.44 25.53 13.68
C ALA A 223 32.90 25.52 13.48
N PRO A 224 32.12 26.23 14.34
CA PRO A 224 30.67 26.23 14.26
C PRO A 224 30.22 26.68 12.87
N ARG A 225 29.52 25.77 12.18
CA ARG A 225 29.02 25.97 10.83
C ARG A 225 28.03 27.14 10.81
N LYS A 226 28.22 28.09 9.89
CA LYS A 226 27.17 29.07 9.52
C LYS A 226 26.06 28.30 8.80
N LEU A 227 25.08 27.84 9.56
CA LEU A 227 23.86 27.22 9.03
C LEU A 227 23.10 28.26 8.20
N ALA A 228 22.47 27.80 7.11
CA ALA A 228 21.46 28.63 6.47
C ALA A 228 20.42 29.00 7.55
N PRO A 229 20.07 30.30 7.70
CA PRO A 229 19.05 30.69 8.65
C PRO A 229 17.79 29.91 8.32
N ASP A 230 17.10 29.44 9.36
CA ASP A 230 15.80 28.81 9.15
C ASP A 230 14.94 29.79 8.33
N PRO A 231 14.43 29.39 7.14
CA PRO A 231 13.57 30.27 6.35
C PRO A 231 12.33 30.69 7.14
N VAL A 232 11.96 29.91 8.16
CA VAL A 232 11.07 30.35 9.22
C VAL A 232 11.84 31.32 10.12
N ARG A 233 11.63 32.62 9.88
CA ARG A 233 12.03 33.63 10.86
C ARG A 233 11.44 33.21 12.21
N PRO A 234 12.24 33.10 13.29
CA PRO A 234 11.65 33.00 14.62
C PRO A 234 10.67 34.17 14.74
N ILE A 235 9.43 33.89 15.15
CA ILE A 235 8.41 34.93 15.35
C ILE A 235 9.05 35.93 16.33
N ARG A 236 9.37 37.13 15.82
CA ARG A 236 10.14 38.14 16.55
C ARG A 236 9.38 38.74 17.76
N ASP A 237 8.14 38.29 17.98
CA ASP A 237 7.22 38.79 19.01
C ASP A 237 6.59 37.68 19.87
N ILE A 238 7.19 36.50 19.98
CA ILE A 238 6.83 35.63 21.10
C ILE A 238 7.50 36.22 22.33
N GLN A 239 6.72 36.84 23.22
CA GLN A 239 7.10 36.96 24.63
C GLN A 239 7.34 35.53 25.16
N THR A 240 8.55 35.01 25.01
CA THR A 240 8.96 33.68 25.46
C THR A 240 9.20 33.64 26.97
N SER A 241 9.13 34.79 27.62
CA SER A 241 9.26 34.93 29.06
C SER A 241 7.88 34.89 29.70
N ILE A 242 7.56 33.75 30.32
CA ILE A 242 7.06 33.85 31.68
C ILE A 242 8.19 34.58 32.44
N GLU A 243 7.90 35.68 33.13
CA GLU A 243 8.86 36.26 34.06
C GLU A 243 9.15 35.22 35.13
N VAL A 244 10.20 34.42 34.89
CA VAL A 244 10.73 33.51 35.89
C VAL A 244 11.49 34.40 36.85
N ASP A 245 10.93 34.59 38.03
CA ASP A 245 11.62 35.17 39.16
C ASP A 245 12.86 34.30 39.47
N ARG A 246 14.03 34.74 39.00
CA ARG A 246 15.30 34.01 39.11
C ARG A 246 15.88 34.06 40.53
N ASP A 247 15.29 34.88 41.41
CA ASP A 247 15.78 35.10 42.78
C ASP A 247 14.99 34.31 43.83
N SER A 248 13.97 33.51 43.44
CA SER A 248 13.23 32.71 44.40
C SER A 248 14.08 31.53 44.90
N LYS A 249 14.53 31.59 46.15
CA LYS A 249 15.31 30.56 46.85
C LYS A 249 14.52 29.30 47.24
N ASP A 250 13.24 29.24 46.88
CA ASP A 250 12.35 28.12 47.23
C ASP A 250 12.30 27.11 46.06
N GLY A 251 13.08 26.04 46.17
CA GLY A 251 13.23 24.99 45.14
C GLY A 251 11.94 24.26 44.72
N ASP A 252 10.82 24.53 45.39
CA ASP A 252 9.52 23.87 45.18
C ASP A 252 8.42 24.80 44.63
N ARG A 253 8.73 26.05 44.26
CA ARG A 253 7.70 27.07 43.92
C ARG A 253 6.79 26.72 42.74
N TRP A 254 7.13 25.74 41.91
CA TRP A 254 6.42 25.45 40.65
C TRP A 254 5.99 23.98 40.49
N VAL A 255 6.58 23.05 41.25
CA VAL A 255 6.32 21.61 41.13
C VAL A 255 4.95 21.28 41.75
N GLY A 256 4.13 20.52 41.04
CA GLY A 256 2.78 20.14 41.48
C GLY A 256 1.68 21.20 41.27
N GLN A 257 2.02 22.39 40.76
CA GLN A 257 1.04 23.44 40.50
C GLN A 257 0.42 23.35 39.09
N HIS A 258 -0.85 23.74 38.97
CA HIS A 258 -1.58 23.82 37.70
C HIS A 258 -1.23 25.09 36.91
N LEU A 259 0.02 25.18 36.46
CA LEU A 259 0.49 26.31 35.64
C LEU A 259 -0.06 26.23 34.21
N ARG A 260 -0.35 27.38 33.60
CA ARG A 260 -0.68 27.45 32.17
C ARG A 260 0.55 27.10 31.34
N ARG A 261 0.36 26.39 30.23
CA ARG A 261 1.49 25.96 29.42
C ARG A 261 2.04 27.13 28.61
N LYS A 262 3.36 27.15 28.42
CA LYS A 262 4.07 28.21 27.69
C LYS A 262 3.59 28.33 26.24
N GLU A 263 3.26 27.19 25.63
CA GLU A 263 2.85 27.04 24.24
C GLU A 263 1.38 27.40 23.98
N ASP A 264 0.51 27.44 25.01
CA ASP A 264 -0.93 27.62 24.83
C ASP A 264 -1.25 28.90 24.06
N LYS A 265 -0.59 30.02 24.39
CA LYS A 265 -0.85 31.34 23.78
C LYS A 265 -0.72 31.32 22.26
N ARG A 266 0.23 30.55 21.71
CA ARG A 266 0.42 30.46 20.24
C ARG A 266 -0.45 29.37 19.63
N LEU A 267 -0.64 28.23 20.29
CA LEU A 267 -1.43 27.12 19.77
C LEU A 267 -2.92 27.48 19.63
N VAL A 268 -3.53 28.12 20.65
CA VAL A 268 -4.97 28.48 20.62
C VAL A 268 -5.30 29.63 19.68
N ARG A 269 -4.27 30.30 19.12
CA ARG A 269 -4.42 31.42 18.19
C ARG A 269 -4.10 31.02 16.74
N GLY A 270 -3.86 29.74 16.47
CA GLY A 270 -3.44 29.28 15.16
C GLY A 270 -2.02 29.72 14.77
N HIS A 271 -1.19 30.08 15.75
CA HIS A 271 0.24 30.38 15.55
C HIS A 271 1.13 29.18 15.92
N GLY A 272 0.56 27.97 15.92
CA GLY A 272 1.36 26.74 15.90
C GLY A 272 2.05 26.60 14.55
N LEU A 273 3.15 25.83 14.53
CA LEU A 273 3.84 25.46 13.31
C LEU A 273 3.98 23.93 13.31
N PHE A 274 3.01 23.27 12.68
CA PHE A 274 3.01 21.83 12.46
C PHE A 274 3.76 21.50 11.17
N LEU A 275 4.02 20.21 10.93
CA LEU A 275 4.84 19.81 9.79
C LEU A 275 4.25 20.27 8.45
N ASP A 276 2.93 20.12 8.29
CA ASP A 276 2.26 20.44 7.03
C ASP A 276 2.13 21.95 6.78
N ASP A 277 2.32 22.79 7.81
CA ASP A 277 2.35 24.25 7.67
C ASP A 277 3.67 24.74 7.00
N TYR A 278 4.67 23.87 6.88
CA TYR A 278 5.95 24.22 6.28
C TYR A 278 5.86 24.24 4.75
N HIS A 279 6.30 25.36 4.17
CA HIS A 279 6.42 25.55 2.73
C HIS A 279 7.73 26.28 2.40
N ALA A 280 8.41 25.82 1.35
CA ALA A 280 9.57 26.48 0.77
C ALA A 280 9.33 26.81 -0.71
N PRO A 281 9.89 27.91 -1.24
CA PRO A 281 9.85 28.18 -2.69
C PRO A 281 10.48 27.04 -3.48
N GLY A 282 9.80 26.57 -4.54
CA GLY A 282 10.28 25.46 -5.37
C GLY A 282 10.25 24.09 -4.68
N MET A 283 9.56 23.96 -3.55
CA MET A 283 9.37 22.68 -2.86
C MET A 283 8.55 21.72 -3.72
N LEU A 284 9.03 20.50 -3.84
CA LEU A 284 8.35 19.39 -4.51
C LEU A 284 7.62 18.52 -3.49
N TYR A 285 6.67 17.75 -3.98
CA TYR A 285 5.83 16.86 -3.20
C TYR A 285 6.12 15.42 -3.58
N MET A 286 6.17 14.56 -2.57
CA MET A 286 6.40 13.13 -2.70
C MET A 286 5.14 12.37 -2.34
N GLY A 287 4.89 11.26 -3.04
CA GLY A 287 3.87 10.29 -2.66
C GLY A 287 4.29 8.88 -3.01
N LEU A 288 3.57 7.91 -2.44
CA LEU A 288 3.94 6.51 -2.48
C LEU A 288 2.92 5.69 -3.26
N VAL A 289 3.41 4.93 -4.24
CA VAL A 289 2.66 3.81 -4.81
C VAL A 289 2.75 2.69 -3.79
N ARG A 290 1.62 2.08 -3.44
CA ARG A 290 1.50 1.14 -2.31
C ARG A 290 0.87 -0.14 -2.80
N SER A 291 1.32 -1.26 -2.27
CA SER A 291 0.80 -2.56 -2.65
C SER A 291 -0.63 -2.78 -2.13
N PRO A 292 -1.53 -3.31 -2.95
CA PRO A 292 -2.85 -3.77 -2.50
C PRO A 292 -2.80 -5.18 -1.88
N TYR A 293 -1.65 -5.86 -1.89
CA TYR A 293 -1.48 -7.24 -1.44
C TYR A 293 -0.74 -7.33 -0.11
N ALA A 294 -1.12 -8.31 0.73
CA ALA A 294 -0.45 -8.54 2.00
C ALA A 294 0.85 -9.34 1.87
N HIS A 295 1.00 -10.15 0.83
CA HIS A 295 2.24 -10.84 0.51
C HIS A 295 2.28 -11.12 -1.00
N ALA A 296 3.27 -10.60 -1.71
CA ALA A 296 3.39 -10.81 -3.15
C ALA A 296 4.80 -10.51 -3.65
N ARG A 297 5.30 -11.28 -4.62
CA ARG A 297 6.52 -10.96 -5.35
C ARG A 297 6.22 -9.88 -6.39
N ILE A 298 7.08 -8.88 -6.49
CA ILE A 298 7.00 -7.85 -7.52
C ILE A 298 7.64 -8.42 -8.80
N GLN A 299 6.84 -8.60 -9.86
CA GLN A 299 7.33 -9.10 -11.14
C GLN A 299 7.86 -7.96 -12.01
N ARG A 300 7.12 -6.85 -12.05
CA ARG A 300 7.45 -5.68 -12.85
C ARG A 300 6.76 -4.44 -12.28
N ILE A 301 7.44 -3.30 -12.37
CA ILE A 301 6.85 -1.97 -12.17
C ILE A 301 7.07 -1.19 -13.46
N ASP A 302 5.99 -0.70 -14.06
CA ASP A 302 6.03 0.23 -15.19
C ASP A 302 5.68 1.64 -14.71
N VAL A 303 6.65 2.54 -14.86
CA VAL A 303 6.54 3.94 -14.45
C VAL A 303 6.45 4.90 -15.65
N SER A 304 6.50 4.40 -16.88
CA SER A 304 6.65 5.20 -18.10
C SER A 304 5.60 6.32 -18.22
N ALA A 305 4.32 5.95 -18.10
CA ALA A 305 3.21 6.90 -18.18
C ALA A 305 3.24 7.96 -17.07
N ALA A 306 3.70 7.60 -15.86
CA ALA A 306 3.85 8.54 -14.76
C ALA A 306 5.01 9.51 -14.98
N THR A 307 6.13 9.04 -15.52
CA THR A 307 7.33 9.85 -15.80
C THR A 307 7.10 10.84 -16.95
N GLU A 308 6.22 10.53 -17.90
CA GLU A 308 5.90 11.43 -19.02
C GLU A 308 4.98 12.59 -18.64
N LEU A 309 4.36 12.57 -17.46
CA LEU A 309 3.49 13.67 -17.01
C LEU A 309 4.30 14.96 -16.76
N PRO A 310 3.92 16.09 -17.39
CA PRO A 310 4.56 17.38 -17.11
C PRO A 310 4.47 17.76 -15.63
N GLY A 311 5.61 18.14 -15.05
CA GLY A 311 5.73 18.49 -13.63
C GLY A 311 6.02 17.30 -12.70
N VAL A 312 6.11 16.07 -13.22
CA VAL A 312 6.74 14.94 -12.51
C VAL A 312 8.24 15.02 -12.71
N HIS A 313 8.98 15.07 -11.59
CA HIS A 313 10.44 15.20 -11.60
C HIS A 313 11.15 13.84 -11.59
N CYS A 314 10.62 12.89 -10.83
CA CYS A 314 11.11 11.51 -10.85
C CYS A 314 10.06 10.53 -10.33
N VAL A 315 10.21 9.28 -10.75
CA VAL A 315 9.56 8.12 -10.15
C VAL A 315 10.65 7.11 -9.85
N LEU A 316 10.75 6.65 -8.60
CA LEU A 316 11.77 5.70 -8.17
C LEU A 316 11.11 4.43 -7.63
N THR A 317 11.59 3.29 -8.10
CA THR A 317 11.21 1.95 -7.62
C THR A 317 12.05 1.54 -6.40
N GLY A 318 11.57 0.55 -5.64
CA GLY A 318 12.36 0.02 -4.54
C GLY A 318 13.72 -0.55 -4.95
N ALA A 319 13.82 -1.16 -6.14
CA ALA A 319 15.07 -1.66 -6.68
C ALA A 319 16.10 -0.54 -6.93
N GLU A 320 15.67 0.60 -7.48
CA GLU A 320 16.54 1.77 -7.69
C GLU A 320 16.92 2.45 -6.38
N ILE A 321 16.04 2.45 -5.38
CA ILE A 321 16.33 2.98 -4.05
C ILE A 321 17.36 2.10 -3.34
N ALA A 322 17.20 0.79 -3.37
CA ALA A 322 18.11 -0.18 -2.74
C ALA A 322 19.55 -0.13 -3.30
N GLN A 323 19.75 0.40 -4.51
CA GLN A 323 21.09 0.62 -5.07
C GLN A 323 21.82 1.81 -4.45
N GLN A 324 21.12 2.67 -3.70
CA GLN A 324 21.67 3.92 -3.20
C GLN A 324 21.67 4.06 -1.68
N VAL A 325 21.17 3.03 -0.97
CA VAL A 325 20.99 2.99 0.48
C VAL A 325 21.30 1.59 1.00
N THR A 326 21.54 1.47 2.29
CA THR A 326 21.58 0.17 2.99
C THR A 326 20.23 -0.08 3.69
N PRO A 327 19.87 -1.32 4.06
CA PRO A 327 18.71 -1.55 4.92
C PRO A 327 18.86 -0.80 6.27
N PHE A 328 17.74 -0.37 6.85
CA PHE A 328 17.72 0.18 8.20
C PHE A 328 18.23 -0.85 9.20
N MET A 329 19.09 -0.39 10.11
CA MET A 329 19.56 -1.23 11.22
C MET A 329 18.40 -1.64 12.12
N GLN A 330 18.39 -2.91 12.49
CA GLN A 330 17.43 -3.45 13.45
C GLN A 330 18.05 -3.45 14.84
N ILE A 331 17.29 -2.97 15.84
CA ILE A 331 17.76 -2.87 17.24
C ILE A 331 17.74 -4.24 17.95
N GLY A 332 17.04 -5.25 17.39
CA GLY A 332 16.93 -6.59 17.96
C GLY A 332 18.22 -7.41 17.88
N ALA A 333 18.28 -8.53 18.63
CA ALA A 333 19.33 -9.54 18.50
C ALA A 333 19.06 -10.48 17.31
N GLU A 334 20.01 -11.37 17.00
CA GLU A 334 19.76 -12.46 16.06
C GLU A 334 18.61 -13.37 16.53
N PRO A 335 17.74 -13.85 15.63
CA PRO A 335 17.83 -13.69 14.17
C PRO A 335 17.17 -12.41 13.65
N GLY A 336 16.45 -11.65 14.49
CA GLY A 336 15.70 -10.46 14.09
C GLY A 336 16.55 -9.35 13.48
N CYS A 337 17.83 -9.23 13.85
CA CYS A 337 18.72 -8.25 13.23
C CYS A 337 19.07 -8.53 11.76
N LEU A 338 18.75 -9.72 11.25
CA LEU A 338 19.00 -10.14 9.87
C LEU A 338 17.87 -9.72 8.90
N VAL A 339 16.84 -9.02 9.40
CA VAL A 339 15.78 -8.46 8.57
C VAL A 339 16.34 -7.32 7.71
N ASP A 340 16.27 -7.48 6.39
CA ASP A 340 16.48 -6.38 5.45
C ASP A 340 15.25 -5.47 5.45
N ASP A 341 15.32 -4.37 6.20
CA ASP A 341 14.25 -3.37 6.31
C ASP A 341 14.55 -2.16 5.44
N TYR A 342 13.80 -2.01 4.35
CA TYR A 342 13.86 -0.84 3.48
C TYR A 342 12.59 0.00 3.69
N GLY A 343 12.68 1.31 3.50
CA GLY A 343 11.49 2.18 3.53
C GLY A 343 10.48 1.89 2.40
N ILE A 344 10.81 0.97 1.49
CA ILE A 344 10.07 0.62 0.28
C ILE A 344 10.38 -0.84 -0.10
N ALA A 345 9.36 -1.59 -0.56
CA ALA A 345 9.52 -2.96 -1.01
C ALA A 345 10.43 -3.01 -2.26
N THR A 346 11.41 -3.91 -2.22
CA THR A 346 12.40 -4.09 -3.29
C THR A 346 12.00 -5.23 -4.22
N ASP A 347 11.91 -6.44 -3.68
CA ASP A 347 11.64 -7.69 -4.41
C ASP A 347 10.25 -8.27 -4.11
N THR A 348 9.82 -8.13 -2.86
CA THR A 348 8.64 -8.77 -2.31
C THR A 348 7.94 -7.79 -1.37
N VAL A 349 6.63 -7.69 -1.52
CA VAL A 349 5.73 -7.02 -0.59
C VAL A 349 5.38 -7.99 0.52
N ARG A 350 5.42 -7.54 1.77
CA ARG A 350 5.26 -8.27 3.04
C ARG A 350 4.05 -7.80 3.85
N TYR A 351 3.42 -6.69 3.48
CA TYR A 351 2.14 -6.25 4.06
C TYR A 351 1.31 -5.37 3.12
N CYS A 352 0.01 -5.32 3.36
CA CYS A 352 -0.91 -4.50 2.57
C CYS A 352 -0.63 -3.01 2.87
N GLY A 353 -0.38 -2.22 1.83
CA GLY A 353 0.00 -0.82 1.98
C GLY A 353 1.50 -0.55 1.94
N GLU A 354 2.36 -1.58 1.85
CA GLU A 354 3.81 -1.37 1.73
C GLU A 354 4.14 -0.56 0.46
N PRO A 355 4.98 0.48 0.56
CA PRO A 355 5.40 1.25 -0.61
C PRO A 355 6.14 0.36 -1.62
N VAL A 356 5.93 0.57 -2.92
CA VAL A 356 6.62 -0.17 -4.01
C VAL A 356 7.29 0.76 -5.02
N ALA A 357 6.79 1.98 -5.17
CA ALA A 357 7.43 3.05 -5.90
C ALA A 357 7.10 4.40 -5.23
N MET A 358 7.90 5.41 -5.54
CA MET A 358 7.78 6.77 -5.03
C MET A 358 7.74 7.74 -6.20
N VAL A 359 6.80 8.68 -6.16
CA VAL A 359 6.63 9.74 -7.17
C VAL A 359 6.99 11.08 -6.55
N VAL A 360 7.71 11.93 -7.28
CA VAL A 360 8.03 13.30 -6.88
C VAL A 360 7.56 14.27 -7.98
N ALA A 361 6.73 15.25 -7.61
CA ALA A 361 6.17 16.22 -8.55
C ALA A 361 6.01 17.62 -7.95
N GLU A 362 5.67 18.61 -8.78
CA GLU A 362 5.53 20.02 -8.39
C GLU A 362 4.32 20.28 -7.47
N SER A 363 3.35 19.38 -7.41
CA SER A 363 2.18 19.51 -6.52
C SER A 363 1.66 18.16 -6.05
N MET A 364 1.00 18.15 -4.88
CA MET A 364 0.36 16.94 -4.36
C MET A 364 -0.70 16.36 -5.32
N ARG A 365 -1.41 17.22 -6.06
CA ARG A 365 -2.39 16.77 -7.06
C ARG A 365 -1.73 16.01 -8.21
N LEU A 366 -0.60 16.50 -8.72
CA LEU A 366 0.17 15.80 -9.74
C LEU A 366 0.75 14.49 -9.21
N VAL A 367 1.17 14.45 -7.95
CA VAL A 367 1.60 13.21 -7.28
C VAL A 367 0.47 12.17 -7.28
N GLU A 368 -0.76 12.57 -6.91
CA GLU A 368 -1.92 11.68 -6.91
C GLU A 368 -2.26 11.15 -8.31
N ASP A 369 -2.25 12.02 -9.32
CA ASP A 369 -2.50 11.65 -10.72
C ASP A 369 -1.44 10.66 -11.22
N ALA A 370 -0.16 10.96 -10.98
CA ALA A 370 0.97 10.13 -11.40
C ALA A 370 1.03 8.77 -10.68
N ILE A 371 0.68 8.70 -9.39
CA ILE A 371 0.54 7.43 -8.66
C ILE A 371 -0.49 6.52 -9.34
N GLY A 372 -1.54 7.10 -9.93
CA GLY A 372 -2.57 6.36 -10.67
C GLY A 372 -2.12 5.81 -12.03
N LEU A 373 -0.96 6.25 -12.53
CA LEU A 373 -0.38 5.80 -13.80
C LEU A 373 0.74 4.76 -13.64
N VAL A 374 1.19 4.50 -12.41
CA VAL A 374 2.20 3.46 -12.16
C VAL A 374 1.52 2.10 -12.16
N GLU A 375 1.90 1.23 -13.09
CA GLU A 375 1.40 -0.14 -13.20
C GLU A 375 2.36 -1.10 -12.50
N VAL A 376 1.82 -1.98 -11.65
CA VAL A 376 2.63 -2.97 -10.93
C VAL A 376 2.05 -4.36 -11.12
N GLU A 377 2.87 -5.27 -11.62
CA GLU A 377 2.56 -6.68 -11.78
C GLU A 377 3.08 -7.47 -10.57
N TYR A 378 2.21 -8.27 -9.99
CA TYR A 378 2.49 -9.06 -8.79
C TYR A 378 2.22 -10.54 -9.02
N ASP A 379 3.03 -11.38 -8.38
CA ASP A 379 2.71 -12.77 -8.12
C ASP A 379 2.33 -12.93 -6.65
N VAL A 380 1.03 -13.17 -6.38
CA VAL A 380 0.48 -13.16 -5.03
C VAL A 380 0.89 -14.42 -4.28
N LEU A 381 1.42 -14.25 -3.07
CA LEU A 381 1.95 -15.33 -2.25
C LEU A 381 1.01 -15.65 -1.09
N PRO A 382 1.11 -16.86 -0.49
CA PRO A 382 0.36 -17.20 0.71
C PRO A 382 0.60 -16.21 1.84
N VAL A 383 -0.44 -15.87 2.59
CA VAL A 383 -0.39 -14.86 3.67
C VAL A 383 -0.51 -15.50 5.04
N VAL A 384 0.19 -14.97 6.02
CA VAL A 384 0.03 -15.32 7.44
C VAL A 384 -0.57 -14.14 8.17
N VAL A 385 -1.75 -14.33 8.76
CA VAL A 385 -2.50 -13.25 9.46
C VAL A 385 -2.70 -13.53 10.95
N GLN A 386 -2.29 -14.70 11.43
CA GLN A 386 -2.33 -15.08 12.84
C GLN A 386 -0.92 -15.40 13.34
N SER A 387 -0.59 -14.93 14.53
CA SER A 387 0.74 -15.12 15.12
C SER A 387 1.05 -16.60 15.37
N GLU A 388 0.06 -17.42 15.73
CA GLU A 388 0.25 -18.85 15.95
C GLU A 388 0.52 -19.62 14.65
N ASP A 389 -0.05 -19.17 13.53
CA ASP A 389 0.23 -19.76 12.23
C ASP A 389 1.64 -19.41 11.76
N ALA A 390 2.14 -18.22 12.11
CA ALA A 390 3.50 -17.79 11.79
C ALA A 390 4.56 -18.72 12.39
N LEU A 391 4.29 -19.35 13.54
CA LEU A 391 5.18 -20.31 14.19
C LEU A 391 5.48 -21.56 13.35
N ARG A 392 4.71 -21.80 12.28
CA ARG A 392 4.95 -22.92 11.36
C ARG A 392 6.03 -22.61 10.33
N ASP A 393 6.50 -21.36 10.24
CA ASP A 393 7.48 -20.92 9.26
C ASP A 393 7.06 -21.23 7.80
N ASP A 394 5.76 -21.12 7.50
CA ASP A 394 5.20 -21.38 6.18
C ASP A 394 4.12 -20.34 5.78
N PRO A 395 4.43 -19.40 4.87
CA PRO A 395 5.77 -19.12 4.34
C PRO A 395 6.67 -18.39 5.36
N ILE A 396 7.99 -18.49 5.16
CA ILE A 396 8.97 -17.61 5.81
C ILE A 396 8.92 -16.23 5.14
N LEU A 397 8.68 -15.18 5.93
CA LEU A 397 8.55 -13.81 5.43
C LEU A 397 9.90 -13.16 5.07
N HIS A 398 10.93 -13.45 5.87
CA HIS A 398 12.29 -12.94 5.68
C HIS A 398 13.26 -14.10 5.52
N ALA A 399 13.62 -14.41 4.27
CA ALA A 399 14.46 -15.58 3.94
C ALA A 399 15.82 -15.59 4.67
N LYS A 400 16.45 -14.42 4.86
CA LYS A 400 17.72 -14.30 5.60
C LYS A 400 17.60 -14.62 7.10
N VAL A 401 16.43 -14.37 7.68
CA VAL A 401 16.14 -14.70 9.09
C VAL A 401 15.92 -16.20 9.25
N GLY A 402 15.26 -16.83 8.25
CA GLY A 402 14.99 -18.27 8.24
C GLY A 402 13.90 -18.74 9.19
N SER A 403 13.24 -17.81 9.90
CA SER A 403 12.08 -18.07 10.76
C SER A 403 11.22 -16.81 10.86
N ASN A 404 9.92 -16.99 11.14
CA ASN A 404 8.99 -15.92 11.48
C ASN A 404 9.07 -15.54 12.97
N VAL A 405 9.84 -16.28 13.78
CA VAL A 405 10.14 -15.91 15.18
C VAL A 405 11.40 -15.05 15.22
N ILE A 406 11.20 -13.73 15.20
CA ILE A 406 12.31 -12.76 15.18
C ILE A 406 12.93 -12.49 16.57
N PHE A 407 12.22 -12.85 17.64
CA PHE A 407 12.67 -12.70 19.01
C PHE A 407 12.02 -13.76 19.92
N ARG A 408 12.81 -14.36 20.80
CA ARG A 408 12.33 -15.27 21.85
C ARG A 408 13.23 -15.12 23.07
N ASP A 409 12.60 -14.93 24.22
CA ASP A 409 13.28 -14.88 25.52
C ASP A 409 12.46 -15.62 26.58
N THR A 410 13.10 -16.01 27.68
CA THR A 410 12.48 -16.68 28.83
C THR A 410 12.89 -15.98 30.12
N TRP A 411 11.95 -15.30 30.75
CA TRP A 411 12.17 -14.67 32.06
C TRP A 411 11.71 -15.59 33.18
N ASN A 412 12.65 -16.15 33.94
CA ASN A 412 12.39 -16.99 35.09
C ASN A 412 12.90 -16.33 36.37
N HIS A 413 12.03 -16.17 37.36
CA HIS A 413 12.34 -15.51 38.64
C HIS A 413 11.86 -16.38 39.80
N GLY A 414 12.80 -16.95 40.55
CA GLY A 414 12.50 -17.85 41.67
C GLY A 414 12.06 -19.26 41.23
N ASP A 415 11.46 -20.00 42.15
CA ASP A 415 10.89 -21.34 41.89
C ASP A 415 9.40 -21.23 41.59
N VAL A 416 9.08 -21.06 40.29
CA VAL A 416 7.71 -20.92 39.79
C VAL A 416 6.88 -22.18 40.07
N GLU A 417 7.47 -23.36 39.96
CA GLU A 417 6.76 -24.63 40.18
C GLU A 417 6.38 -24.81 41.65
N ALA A 418 7.28 -24.48 42.57
CA ALA A 418 6.95 -24.44 43.99
C ALA A 418 5.85 -23.44 44.30
N ALA A 419 5.93 -22.22 43.73
CA ALA A 419 4.90 -21.21 43.92
C ALA A 419 3.50 -21.68 43.48
N PHE A 420 3.39 -22.39 42.34
CA PHE A 420 2.12 -22.95 41.89
C PHE A 420 1.63 -24.12 42.74
N ARG A 421 2.54 -24.99 43.20
CA ARG A 421 2.19 -26.14 44.04
C ARG A 421 1.69 -25.70 45.42
N ASP A 422 2.31 -24.67 45.99
CA ASP A 422 2.07 -24.23 47.37
C ASP A 422 0.94 -23.16 47.44
N ALA A 423 0.41 -22.72 46.30
CA ALA A 423 -0.65 -21.71 46.23
C ALA A 423 -2.00 -22.22 46.75
N ALA A 424 -2.64 -21.45 47.62
CA ALA A 424 -4.00 -21.74 48.10
C ALA A 424 -5.06 -21.69 46.98
N HIS A 425 -4.86 -20.83 45.97
CA HIS A 425 -5.73 -20.69 44.81
C HIS A 425 -4.93 -20.42 43.54
N VAL A 426 -5.36 -21.01 42.43
CA VAL A 426 -4.76 -20.80 41.11
C VAL A 426 -5.85 -20.41 40.12
N VAL A 427 -5.71 -19.23 39.51
CA VAL A 427 -6.57 -18.77 38.41
C VAL A 427 -5.85 -19.03 37.09
N ARG A 428 -6.53 -19.71 36.16
CA ARG A 428 -5.99 -20.04 34.83
C ARG A 428 -6.81 -19.36 33.74
N ILE A 429 -6.17 -18.49 32.97
CA ILE A 429 -6.75 -17.89 31.77
C ILE A 429 -6.14 -18.64 30.58
N LYS A 430 -6.95 -19.41 29.83
CA LYS A 430 -6.45 -20.22 28.70
C LYS A 430 -5.91 -19.37 27.55
N ARG A 431 -6.58 -18.25 27.26
CA ARG A 431 -6.20 -17.32 26.20
C ARG A 431 -6.65 -15.93 26.59
N MET A 432 -5.72 -14.98 26.55
CA MET A 432 -6.01 -13.55 26.62
C MET A 432 -5.69 -12.96 25.25
N HIS A 433 -6.63 -12.23 24.67
CA HIS A 433 -6.48 -11.65 23.33
C HIS A 433 -6.66 -10.13 23.40
N PHE A 434 -5.73 -9.43 22.78
CA PHE A 434 -5.79 -7.98 22.60
C PHE A 434 -5.85 -7.71 21.10
N HIS A 435 -6.80 -6.87 20.68
CA HIS A 435 -6.88 -6.45 19.30
C HIS A 435 -5.70 -5.54 18.94
N ARG A 436 -5.30 -5.55 17.66
CA ARG A 436 -4.45 -4.49 17.13
C ARG A 436 -5.16 -3.16 17.34
N PHE A 437 -4.43 -2.20 17.89
CA PHE A 437 -4.87 -0.82 18.01
C PHE A 437 -3.80 0.06 17.39
N SER A 438 -4.21 1.15 16.76
CA SER A 438 -3.31 2.19 16.30
C SER A 438 -3.59 3.45 17.10
N SER A 439 -2.53 4.18 17.45
CA SER A 439 -2.69 5.53 17.95
C SER A 439 -2.99 6.44 16.77
N THR A 440 -4.06 7.23 16.86
CA THR A 440 -4.52 8.10 15.76
C THR A 440 -4.30 9.57 16.12
N PRO A 441 -3.04 10.08 16.16
CA PRO A 441 -2.80 11.51 16.37
C PRO A 441 -3.48 12.29 15.24
N ILE A 442 -4.04 13.46 15.55
CA ILE A 442 -4.80 14.26 14.57
C ILE A 442 -3.89 14.71 13.43
N GLU A 443 -2.65 15.10 13.75
CA GLU A 443 -1.61 15.32 12.75
C GLU A 443 -0.97 13.96 12.35
N THR A 444 -0.91 13.66 11.06
CA THR A 444 -0.25 12.44 10.53
C THR A 444 1.28 12.59 10.51
N ALA A 445 2.03 11.53 10.20
CA ALA A 445 3.48 11.61 10.12
C ALA A 445 3.94 12.22 8.79
N GLY A 446 5.15 12.75 8.77
CA GLY A 446 5.79 13.17 7.52
C GLY A 446 7.25 13.56 7.68
N ALA A 447 7.83 13.95 6.56
CA ALA A 447 9.21 14.39 6.46
C ALA A 447 9.37 15.41 5.34
N ILE A 448 10.23 16.40 5.57
CA ILE A 448 10.66 17.38 4.57
C ILE A 448 12.17 17.35 4.54
N ALA A 449 12.74 17.03 3.39
CA ALA A 449 14.17 16.86 3.23
C ALA A 449 14.73 17.80 2.16
N GLU A 450 15.87 18.40 2.45
CA GLU A 450 16.74 19.03 1.45
C GLU A 450 18.13 18.40 1.55
N TRP A 451 18.51 17.66 0.53
CA TRP A 451 19.87 17.14 0.38
C TRP A 451 20.68 18.11 -0.47
N SER A 452 21.42 18.99 0.18
CA SER A 452 22.22 20.00 -0.48
C SER A 452 23.31 19.38 -1.37
N ARG A 453 23.75 20.13 -2.38
CA ARG A 453 24.86 19.74 -3.27
C ARG A 453 26.19 19.51 -2.54
N ARG A 454 26.32 19.96 -1.29
CA ARG A 454 27.51 19.75 -0.45
C ARG A 454 27.48 18.40 0.28
N GLY A 455 26.38 17.67 0.19
CA GLY A 455 26.19 16.39 0.87
C GLY A 455 25.52 16.50 2.23
N ASP A 456 25.08 17.70 2.62
CA ASP A 456 24.38 17.93 3.90
C ASP A 456 22.87 17.81 3.74
N ILE A 457 22.22 17.28 4.77
CA ILE A 457 20.78 16.98 4.79
C ILE A 457 20.13 17.84 5.87
N ASP A 458 19.23 18.74 5.46
CA ASP A 458 18.31 19.41 6.37
C ASP A 458 16.97 18.66 6.37
N MET A 459 16.57 18.18 7.55
CA MET A 459 15.41 17.30 7.72
C MET A 459 14.45 17.91 8.73
N VAL A 460 13.26 18.26 8.29
CA VAL A 460 12.13 18.61 9.16
C VAL A 460 11.20 17.41 9.26
N SER A 461 10.96 16.91 10.46
CA SER A 461 9.99 15.83 10.68
C SER A 461 9.35 15.99 12.05
N ASN A 462 8.10 15.55 12.17
CA ASN A 462 7.40 15.44 13.45
C ASN A 462 7.72 14.13 14.19
N VAL A 463 8.95 13.64 14.03
CA VAL A 463 9.47 12.45 14.71
C VAL A 463 9.65 12.72 16.21
N GLY A 464 9.19 11.79 17.05
CA GLY A 464 9.28 11.93 18.50
C GLY A 464 10.69 11.74 19.08
N LEU A 465 11.60 11.13 18.31
CA LEU A 465 12.96 10.76 18.73
C LEU A 465 13.99 11.22 17.67
N PRO A 466 14.20 12.54 17.48
CA PRO A 466 15.02 13.06 16.39
C PRO A 466 16.48 12.59 16.44
N GLY A 467 17.05 12.37 17.63
CA GLY A 467 18.41 11.85 17.77
C GLY A 467 18.57 10.41 17.23
N ILE A 468 17.61 9.54 17.54
CA ILE A 468 17.58 8.17 16.99
C ILE A 468 17.28 8.22 15.50
N GLY A 469 16.37 9.10 15.06
CA GLY A 469 16.09 9.33 13.64
C GLY A 469 17.36 9.68 12.84
N ALA A 470 18.20 10.58 13.35
CA ALA A 470 19.46 10.94 12.71
C ALA A 470 20.44 9.76 12.60
N GLN A 471 20.53 8.92 13.64
CA GLN A 471 21.38 7.72 13.63
C GLN A 471 20.91 6.69 12.60
N MET A 472 19.59 6.43 12.55
CA MET A 472 18.97 5.53 11.57
C MET A 472 19.21 6.02 10.14
N LEU A 473 19.03 7.31 9.90
CA LEU A 473 19.28 7.92 8.59
C LEU A 473 20.75 7.89 8.18
N SER A 474 21.67 8.12 9.12
CA SER A 474 23.10 8.07 8.88
C SER A 474 23.53 6.71 8.33
N ALA A 475 23.10 5.62 8.99
CA ALA A 475 23.38 4.26 8.52
C ALA A 475 22.71 3.98 7.17
N TYR A 476 21.41 4.25 7.05
CA TYR A 476 20.62 3.99 5.84
C TYR A 476 21.18 4.70 4.60
N LEU A 477 21.51 5.99 4.74
CA LEU A 477 21.98 6.84 3.64
C LEU A 477 23.48 6.78 3.40
N GLY A 478 24.25 6.14 4.29
CA GLY A 478 25.71 6.05 4.20
C GLY A 478 26.41 7.40 4.40
N VAL A 479 25.90 8.25 5.29
CA VAL A 479 26.44 9.59 5.59
C VAL A 479 26.77 9.73 7.07
N GLY A 480 27.65 10.67 7.44
CA GLY A 480 27.92 10.97 8.84
C GLY A 480 26.74 11.67 9.53
N THR A 481 26.51 11.38 10.81
CA THR A 481 25.43 12.01 11.60
C THR A 481 25.54 13.54 11.66
N GLU A 482 26.76 14.09 11.57
CA GLU A 482 27.06 15.52 11.51
C GLU A 482 26.62 16.20 10.21
N GLN A 483 26.38 15.41 9.15
CA GLN A 483 25.81 15.89 7.89
C GLN A 483 24.29 16.05 7.98
N ILE A 484 23.64 15.51 9.01
CA ILE A 484 22.19 15.49 9.17
C ILE A 484 21.78 16.52 10.22
N ARG A 485 21.06 17.56 9.78
CA ARG A 485 20.40 18.51 10.67
C ARG A 485 18.93 18.12 10.84
N MET A 486 18.60 17.58 12.01
CA MET A 486 17.20 17.30 12.38
C MET A 486 16.52 18.54 12.98
N ARG A 487 15.33 18.87 12.49
CA ARG A 487 14.45 19.92 13.00
C ARG A 487 13.07 19.33 13.30
N SER A 488 12.52 19.70 14.45
CA SER A 488 11.14 19.40 14.82
C SER A 488 10.49 20.67 15.38
N HIS A 489 9.22 20.86 15.04
CA HIS A 489 8.40 21.97 15.52
C HIS A 489 7.26 21.43 16.39
N ASP A 490 6.07 22.02 16.31
CA ASP A 490 4.91 21.46 16.99
C ASP A 490 4.57 20.08 16.42
N ILE A 491 4.19 19.17 17.32
CA ILE A 491 3.77 17.82 16.96
C ILE A 491 2.34 17.65 17.48
N GLY A 492 1.41 17.43 16.56
CA GLY A 492 -0.02 17.21 16.84
C GLY A 492 -0.33 15.81 17.35
N GLY A 493 0.42 15.37 18.37
CA GLY A 493 0.34 14.04 18.97
C GLY A 493 1.30 13.02 18.33
N ASN A 494 1.74 12.06 19.14
CA ASN A 494 2.65 10.98 18.74
C ASN A 494 2.13 9.63 19.27
N PHE A 495 2.06 9.45 20.59
CA PHE A 495 1.57 8.22 21.23
C PHE A 495 2.24 6.93 20.73
N GLY A 496 3.52 7.03 20.38
CA GLY A 496 4.38 5.93 19.92
C GLY A 496 4.49 5.82 18.40
N THR A 497 3.48 6.20 17.62
CA THR A 497 3.49 5.97 16.16
C THR A 497 4.52 6.83 15.43
N LYS A 498 4.78 8.06 15.90
CA LYS A 498 5.81 8.93 15.31
C LYS A 498 7.22 8.69 15.85
N THR A 499 7.50 7.57 16.52
CA THR A 499 8.87 7.21 16.92
C THR A 499 9.66 6.53 15.80
N VAL A 500 8.97 5.99 14.79
CA VAL A 500 9.54 5.15 13.71
C VAL A 500 9.34 5.73 12.31
N THR A 501 9.25 7.05 12.16
CA THR A 501 9.05 7.71 10.85
C THR A 501 10.32 7.78 9.98
N HIS A 502 11.36 7.04 10.36
CA HIS A 502 12.67 7.06 9.70
C HIS A 502 12.63 6.52 8.27
N THR A 503 11.69 5.62 7.96
CA THR A 503 11.43 5.16 6.60
C THR A 503 11.04 6.32 5.68
N TYR A 504 10.07 7.15 6.08
CA TYR A 504 9.68 8.34 5.32
C TYR A 504 10.76 9.41 5.25
N MET A 505 11.51 9.60 6.34
CA MET A 505 12.65 10.52 6.32
C MET A 505 13.73 10.06 5.33
N GLY A 506 14.03 8.76 5.29
CA GLY A 506 15.00 8.19 4.35
C GLY A 506 14.56 8.34 2.90
N LEU A 507 13.29 8.05 2.62
CA LEU A 507 12.71 8.23 1.29
C LEU A 507 12.70 9.69 0.84
N ALA A 508 12.30 10.63 1.71
CA ALA A 508 12.31 12.06 1.40
C ALA A 508 13.74 12.56 1.09
N ALA A 509 14.75 12.07 1.82
CA ALA A 509 16.14 12.41 1.55
C ALA A 509 16.59 11.87 0.17
N VAL A 510 16.31 10.59 -0.13
CA VAL A 510 16.62 9.99 -1.44
C VAL A 510 15.90 10.74 -2.57
N ALA A 511 14.63 11.11 -2.38
CA ALA A 511 13.85 11.91 -3.31
C ALA A 511 14.53 13.25 -3.60
N SER A 512 14.91 13.99 -2.55
CA SER A 512 15.61 15.27 -2.66
C SER A 512 16.92 15.14 -3.44
N ARG A 513 17.72 14.11 -3.16
CA ARG A 513 18.95 13.83 -3.90
C ARG A 513 18.68 13.54 -5.38
N ALA A 514 17.66 12.73 -5.69
CA ALA A 514 17.32 12.33 -7.05
C ALA A 514 16.88 13.52 -7.93
N VAL A 515 16.23 14.53 -7.35
CA VAL A 515 15.79 15.75 -8.05
C VAL A 515 16.82 16.89 -8.01
N GLY A 516 18.08 16.57 -7.70
CA GLY A 516 19.19 17.55 -7.73
C GLY A 516 19.29 18.46 -6.50
N GLY A 517 18.70 18.05 -5.38
CA GLY A 517 18.78 18.72 -4.08
C GLY A 517 17.64 19.71 -3.79
N ALA A 518 16.53 19.64 -4.54
CA ALA A 518 15.35 20.44 -4.21
C ALA A 518 14.71 19.95 -2.90
N THR A 519 14.05 20.84 -2.16
CA THR A 519 13.30 20.47 -0.96
C THR A 519 12.11 19.59 -1.35
N VAL A 520 12.00 18.41 -0.74
CA VAL A 520 10.91 17.46 -0.99
C VAL A 520 10.11 17.24 0.28
N LYS A 521 8.79 17.42 0.19
CA LYS A 521 7.83 17.23 1.29
C LYS A 521 7.01 15.96 1.08
N PHE A 522 6.94 15.15 2.12
CA PHE A 522 6.02 14.03 2.26
C PHE A 522 5.19 14.20 3.53
N VAL A 523 3.88 14.06 3.39
CA VAL A 523 2.93 13.99 4.51
C VAL A 523 1.99 12.81 4.23
N GLU A 524 1.87 11.91 5.18
CA GLU A 524 0.92 10.80 5.09
C GLU A 524 -0.52 11.33 5.01
N THR A 525 -1.35 10.70 4.17
CA THR A 525 -2.80 10.79 4.32
C THR A 525 -3.25 10.05 5.58
N ARG A 526 -4.49 10.29 6.03
CA ARG A 526 -5.07 9.49 7.13
C ARG A 526 -5.12 7.99 6.78
N SER A 527 -5.41 7.67 5.53
CA SER A 527 -5.44 6.27 5.06
C SER A 527 -4.04 5.64 5.12
N ASP A 528 -3.00 6.38 4.72
CA ASP A 528 -1.60 5.92 4.86
C ASP A 528 -1.25 5.63 6.32
N ASN A 529 -1.62 6.54 7.22
CA ASN A 529 -1.34 6.41 8.64
C ASN A 529 -1.99 5.17 9.28
N LEU A 530 -3.17 4.77 8.79
CA LEU A 530 -3.88 3.56 9.25
C LEU A 530 -3.39 2.27 8.57
N ALA A 531 -2.87 2.37 7.34
CA ALA A 531 -2.40 1.22 6.58
C ALA A 531 -0.92 0.87 6.84
N SER A 532 -0.13 1.84 7.32
CA SER A 532 1.33 1.72 7.47
C SER A 532 1.79 1.31 8.87
N PHE A 533 0.88 0.90 9.76
CA PHE A 533 1.14 0.49 11.15
C PHE A 533 0.41 -0.79 11.55
#